data_AF-X5M950-F1
#
_entry.id   AF-X5M950-F1
#
_cell.length_a   1.000
_cell.length_b   1.000
_cell.length_c   1.000
_cell.angle_alpha   90.00
_cell.angle_beta   90.00
_cell.angle_gamma   90.00
#
_symmetry.space_group_name_H-M   'P 1'
#
loop_
_entity.id
_entity.type
_entity.pdbx_description
1 polymer ?
#
loop_
_entity_poly.entity_id
_entity_poly.type
_entity_poly.pdbx_seq_one_letter_code
_entity_poly.pdbx_strand_id
1 'polypeptide(L)'
;MFLFGIQKLQQQRKHLIPLNLYLKHADTLGLDVDLQTTAKARVLLSKQRHKVKNMPAVDWRNIPAFYQIFRKTTNITHLALLLLILTGIRTNPLRHIREDQIDDDIWTIPAENLKGKRDIIEDFCVPLSS
;
A
#
# COMPACT_ATOMS: atom_id res chain seq x y z
N MET A 1 7.65 2.41 30.89
CA MET A 1 8.66 1.46 30.36
C MET A 1 8.10 0.16 29.76
N PHE A 2 6.80 -0.16 29.89
CA PHE A 2 6.22 -1.41 29.35
C PHE A 2 5.61 -1.29 27.93
N LEU A 3 5.12 -0.12 27.51
CA LEU A 3 4.52 0.09 26.18
C LEU A 3 5.54 0.03 25.02
N PHE A 4 6.77 0.49 25.26
CA PHE A 4 7.85 0.45 24.25
C PHE A 4 8.29 -0.98 23.88
N GLY A 5 8.24 -1.93 24.82
CA GLY A 5 8.64 -3.32 24.58
C GLY A 5 7.69 -4.07 23.64
N ILE A 6 6.39 -3.80 23.72
CA ILE A 6 5.37 -4.49 22.90
C ILE A 6 5.45 -4.04 21.44
N GLN A 7 5.67 -2.75 21.19
CA GLN A 7 5.74 -2.20 19.83
C GLN A 7 6.99 -2.68 19.07
N LYS A 8 8.13 -2.83 19.77
CA LYS A 8 9.40 -3.32 19.20
C LYS A 8 9.31 -4.78 18.73
N LEU A 9 8.60 -5.64 19.48
CA LEU A 9 8.39 -7.05 19.11
C LEU A 9 7.49 -7.24 17.89
N GLN A 10 6.58 -6.29 17.62
CA GLN A 10 5.70 -6.35 16.43
C GLN A 10 6.47 -6.10 15.14
N GLN A 11 7.38 -5.10 15.13
CA GLN A 11 8.21 -4.83 13.97
C GLN A 11 9.07 -6.05 13.61
N GLN A 12 9.66 -6.71 14.61
CA GLN A 12 10.54 -7.86 14.40
C GLN A 12 9.87 -9.03 13.65
N ARG A 13 8.59 -9.31 13.88
CA ARG A 13 7.88 -10.38 13.15
C ARG A 13 7.57 -10.04 11.70
N LYS A 14 7.32 -8.76 11.36
CA LYS A 14 7.09 -8.33 9.97
C LYS A 14 8.30 -8.66 9.08
N HIS A 15 9.50 -8.65 9.66
CA HIS A 15 10.74 -8.99 8.98
C HIS A 15 10.97 -10.50 8.81
N LEU A 16 10.27 -11.38 9.54
CA LEU A 16 10.43 -12.83 9.40
C LEU A 16 9.98 -13.35 8.03
N ILE A 17 8.96 -12.73 7.43
CA ILE A 17 8.43 -13.13 6.11
C ILE A 17 9.49 -12.90 5.01
N PRO A 18 10.05 -11.69 4.83
CA PRO A 18 11.12 -11.50 3.86
C PRO A 18 12.39 -12.25 4.24
N LEU A 19 12.74 -12.35 5.54
CA LEU A 19 13.91 -13.14 5.97
C LEU A 19 13.83 -14.60 5.53
N ASN A 20 12.65 -15.22 5.64
CA ASN A 20 12.44 -16.59 5.20
C ASN A 20 12.65 -16.76 3.69
N LEU A 21 12.29 -15.75 2.90
CA LEU A 21 12.54 -15.74 1.45
C LEU A 21 14.04 -15.69 1.14
N TYR A 22 14.78 -14.82 1.84
CA TYR A 22 16.23 -14.72 1.65
C TYR A 22 16.97 -16.00 2.06
N LEU A 23 16.58 -16.63 3.16
CA LEU A 23 17.19 -17.90 3.60
C LEU A 23 16.94 -19.03 2.59
N LYS A 24 15.73 -19.12 2.03
CA LYS A 24 15.45 -20.07 0.94
C LYS A 24 16.32 -19.81 -0.29
N HIS A 25 16.53 -18.55 -0.64
CA HIS A 25 17.41 -18.20 -1.75
C HIS A 25 18.87 -18.55 -1.45
N ALA A 26 19.34 -18.31 -0.23
CA ALA A 26 20.69 -18.67 0.19
C ALA A 26 20.94 -20.18 0.16
N ASP A 27 19.98 -20.99 0.62
CA ASP A 27 20.00 -22.45 0.53
C ASP A 27 20.08 -22.93 -0.92
N THR A 28 19.27 -22.36 -1.82
CA THR A 28 19.34 -22.70 -3.26
C THR A 28 20.67 -22.31 -3.92
N LEU A 29 21.40 -21.34 -3.35
CA LEU A 29 22.75 -20.98 -3.77
C LEU A 29 23.85 -21.89 -3.18
N GLY A 30 23.47 -22.88 -2.34
CA GLY A 30 24.41 -23.81 -1.69
C GLY A 30 25.13 -23.23 -0.46
N LEU A 31 24.63 -22.12 0.09
CA LEU A 31 25.14 -21.59 1.36
C LEU A 31 24.62 -22.43 2.53
N ASP A 32 25.46 -22.67 3.53
CA ASP A 32 25.06 -23.39 4.75
C ASP A 32 24.12 -22.51 5.59
N VAL A 33 22.81 -22.73 5.45
CA VAL A 33 21.77 -21.97 6.16
C VAL A 33 20.69 -22.88 6.73
N ASP A 34 20.26 -22.60 7.96
CA ASP A 34 19.16 -23.33 8.59
C ASP A 34 17.79 -22.76 8.16
N LEU A 35 17.07 -23.50 7.31
CA LEU A 35 15.71 -23.15 6.86
C LEU A 35 14.69 -23.04 8.01
N GLN A 36 14.96 -23.65 9.16
CA GLN A 36 14.10 -23.58 10.35
C GLN A 36 14.33 -22.31 11.19
N THR A 37 15.33 -21.49 10.85
CA THR A 37 15.70 -20.29 11.63
C THR A 37 14.51 -19.36 11.88
N THR A 38 13.68 -19.10 10.87
CA THR A 38 12.53 -18.19 11.03
C THR A 38 11.41 -18.78 11.88
N ALA A 39 11.25 -20.11 11.87
CA ALA A 39 10.29 -20.82 12.71
C ALA A 39 10.74 -20.80 14.18
N LYS A 40 12.02 -21.10 14.45
CA LYS A 40 12.63 -20.99 15.79
C LYS A 40 12.52 -19.56 16.33
N ALA A 41 12.89 -18.56 15.53
CA ALA A 41 12.77 -17.15 15.89
C ALA A 41 11.32 -16.76 16.21
N ARG A 42 10.33 -17.29 15.47
CA ARG A 42 8.92 -17.05 15.75
C ARG A 42 8.48 -17.59 17.12
N VAL A 43 9.01 -18.74 17.55
CA VAL A 43 8.72 -19.32 18.87
C VAL A 43 9.36 -18.48 19.99
N LEU A 44 10.60 -18.04 19.78
CA LEU A 44 11.31 -17.16 20.72
C LEU A 44 10.63 -15.79 20.87
N LEU A 45 10.08 -15.26 19.78
CA LEU A 45 9.27 -14.05 19.80
C LEU A 45 7.90 -14.36 20.42
N SER A 46 7.58 -13.77 21.57
CA SER A 46 6.33 -13.98 22.29
C SER A 46 5.07 -13.78 21.43
N LYS A 47 3.94 -14.37 21.86
CA LYS A 47 2.65 -14.29 21.15
C LYS A 47 2.26 -12.83 20.84
N GLN A 48 1.94 -12.57 19.57
CA GLN A 48 1.47 -11.28 19.10
C GLN A 48 0.12 -10.95 19.74
N ARG A 49 0.08 -9.86 20.52
CA ARG A 49 -1.15 -9.34 21.14
C ARG A 49 -1.73 -8.15 20.37
N HIS A 50 -1.13 -7.77 19.24
CA HIS A 50 -1.62 -6.67 18.43
C HIS A 50 -2.97 -7.01 17.82
N LYS A 51 -3.99 -6.26 18.24
CA LYS A 51 -5.29 -6.24 17.59
C LYS A 51 -5.25 -5.20 16.49
N VAL A 52 -5.64 -5.58 15.28
CA VAL A 52 -5.74 -4.65 14.15
C VAL A 52 -6.83 -3.63 14.49
N LYS A 53 -6.44 -2.34 14.57
CA LYS A 53 -7.38 -1.22 14.69
C LYS A 53 -7.64 -0.69 13.28
N ASN A 54 -8.83 -0.97 12.76
CA ASN A 54 -9.25 -0.42 11.48
C ASN A 54 -9.56 1.07 11.64
N MET A 55 -9.16 1.86 10.67
CA MET A 55 -9.55 3.27 10.60
C MET A 55 -10.97 3.31 10.04
N PRO A 56 -11.94 3.98 10.71
CA PRO A 56 -13.31 4.04 10.23
C PRO A 56 -13.35 4.78 8.90
N ALA A 57 -14.13 4.25 7.96
CA ALA A 57 -14.41 4.94 6.70
C ALA A 57 -15.34 6.14 6.96
N VAL A 58 -15.22 7.16 6.12
CA VAL A 58 -16.16 8.28 6.10
C VAL A 58 -17.51 7.78 5.56
N ASP A 59 -18.63 8.22 6.15
CA ASP A 59 -19.97 7.94 5.60
C ASP A 59 -20.11 8.59 4.21
N TRP A 60 -20.59 7.82 3.23
CA TRP A 60 -20.72 8.27 1.85
C TRP A 60 -21.56 9.56 1.70
N ARG A 61 -22.53 9.77 2.59
CA ARG A 61 -23.38 10.98 2.59
C ARG A 61 -22.63 12.25 2.96
N ASN A 62 -21.51 12.11 3.67
CA ASN A 62 -20.68 13.23 4.11
C ASN A 62 -19.60 13.61 3.08
N ILE A 63 -19.36 12.76 2.07
CA ILE A 63 -18.36 13.01 1.03
C ILE A 63 -18.62 14.31 0.26
N PRO A 64 -19.85 14.66 -0.16
CA PRO A 64 -20.10 15.94 -0.84
C PRO A 64 -19.71 17.15 0.01
N ALA A 65 -20.03 17.14 1.31
CA ALA A 65 -19.64 18.22 2.22
C ALA A 65 -18.10 18.30 2.35
N PHE A 66 -17.43 17.15 2.47
CA PHE A 66 -15.98 17.06 2.53
C PHE A 66 -15.32 17.59 1.25
N TYR A 67 -15.84 17.23 0.07
CA TYR A 67 -15.38 17.69 -1.24
C TYR A 67 -15.38 19.23 -1.34
N GLN A 68 -16.43 19.89 -0.85
CA GLN A 68 -16.54 21.36 -0.90
C GLN A 68 -15.54 22.08 0.00
N ILE A 69 -15.06 21.45 1.06
CA ILE A 69 -14.02 22.02 1.93
C ILE A 69 -12.71 22.16 1.14
N PHE A 70 -12.33 21.12 0.39
CA PHE A 70 -11.06 21.09 -0.34
C PHE A 70 -11.07 21.92 -1.63
N ARG A 71 -12.23 22.11 -2.28
CA ARG A 71 -12.36 23.01 -3.44
C ARG A 71 -11.92 24.45 -3.15
N LYS A 72 -12.00 24.91 -1.90
CA LYS A 72 -11.64 26.27 -1.51
C LYS A 72 -10.14 26.52 -1.42
N THR A 73 -9.31 25.48 -1.51
CA THR A 73 -7.86 25.57 -1.31
C THR A 73 -7.08 24.97 -2.48
N THR A 74 -6.19 25.76 -3.09
CA THR A 74 -5.40 25.41 -4.29
C THR A 74 -4.11 24.63 -3.99
N ASN A 75 -4.12 23.70 -3.02
CA ASN A 75 -2.95 22.84 -2.76
C ASN A 75 -2.99 21.59 -3.67
N ILE A 76 -1.86 21.22 -4.27
CA ILE A 76 -1.72 20.02 -5.11
C ILE A 76 -2.20 18.76 -4.38
N THR A 77 -1.93 18.63 -3.07
CA THR A 77 -2.38 17.49 -2.27
C THR A 77 -3.90 17.40 -2.17
N HIS A 78 -4.56 18.56 -2.07
CA HIS A 78 -6.03 18.63 -2.06
C HIS A 78 -6.60 18.27 -3.42
N LEU A 79 -6.04 18.81 -4.52
CA LEU A 79 -6.45 18.45 -5.87
C LEU A 79 -6.28 16.95 -6.15
N ALA A 80 -5.15 16.38 -5.74
CA ALA A 80 -4.89 14.94 -5.83
C ALA A 80 -5.94 14.14 -5.04
N LEU A 81 -6.29 14.57 -3.82
CA LEU A 81 -7.34 13.93 -3.03
C LEU A 81 -8.73 14.04 -3.69
N LEU A 82 -9.06 15.17 -4.31
CA LEU A 82 -10.31 15.35 -5.06
C LEU A 82 -10.37 14.38 -6.24
N LEU A 83 -9.28 14.28 -7.01
CA LEU A 83 -9.18 13.33 -8.11
C LEU A 83 -9.31 11.87 -7.62
N LEU A 84 -8.72 11.54 -6.48
CA LEU A 84 -8.83 10.22 -5.84
C LEU A 84 -10.28 9.88 -5.46
N ILE A 85 -11.03 10.86 -4.94
CA ILE A 85 -12.45 10.68 -4.57
C ILE A 85 -13.31 10.43 -5.81
N LEU A 86 -13.03 11.14 -6.92
CA LEU A 86 -13.80 11.03 -8.16
C LEU A 86 -13.54 9.71 -8.91
N THR A 87 -12.28 9.27 -8.94
CA THR A 87 -11.85 8.11 -9.76
C THR A 87 -11.76 6.81 -8.97
N GLY A 88 -11.67 6.86 -7.64
CA GLY A 88 -11.54 5.67 -6.77
C GLY A 88 -10.25 4.87 -6.96
N ILE A 89 -9.30 5.39 -7.73
CA ILE A 89 -8.01 4.75 -7.99
C ILE A 89 -7.13 4.73 -6.74
N ARG A 90 -6.12 3.86 -6.72
CA ARG A 90 -5.17 3.81 -5.59
C ARG A 90 -4.22 5.00 -5.65
N THR A 91 -3.68 5.37 -4.50
CA THR A 91 -2.75 6.50 -4.41
C THR A 91 -1.44 6.29 -5.19
N ASN A 92 -1.08 5.06 -5.57
CA ASN A 92 0.15 4.82 -6.33
C ASN A 92 0.09 5.35 -7.77
N PRO A 93 -0.90 4.97 -8.60
CA PRO A 93 -1.13 5.62 -9.90
C PRO A 93 -1.19 7.15 -9.81
N LEU A 94 -1.95 7.67 -8.84
CA LEU A 94 -2.12 9.12 -8.67
C LEU A 94 -0.80 9.87 -8.44
N ARG A 95 0.13 9.29 -7.67
CA ARG A 95 1.43 9.92 -7.40
C ARG A 95 2.41 9.85 -8.56
N HIS A 96 2.16 8.98 -9.54
CA HIS A 96 2.99 8.78 -10.72
C HIS A 96 2.25 9.16 -12.00
N ILE A 97 1.14 9.90 -11.87
CA ILE A 97 0.39 10.40 -13.02
C ILE A 97 1.29 11.33 -13.82
N ARG A 98 1.22 11.21 -15.15
CA ARG A 98 1.93 12.07 -16.07
C ARG A 98 0.96 12.62 -17.12
N GLU A 99 1.27 13.77 -17.67
CA GLU A 99 0.41 14.43 -18.67
C GLU A 99 0.26 13.59 -19.94
N ASP A 100 1.28 12.85 -20.35
CA ASP A 100 1.27 11.95 -21.52
C ASP A 100 0.39 10.70 -21.35
N GLN A 101 -0.20 10.50 -20.17
CA GLN A 101 -1.16 9.43 -19.89
C GLN A 101 -2.62 9.87 -20.07
N ILE A 102 -2.87 11.15 -20.32
CA ILE A 102 -4.22 11.72 -20.42
C ILE A 102 -4.46 12.09 -21.88
N ASP A 103 -5.51 11.51 -22.45
CA ASP A 103 -6.01 11.82 -23.79
C ASP A 103 -7.49 12.20 -23.67
N ASP A 104 -7.81 13.46 -24.00
CA ASP A 104 -9.10 14.10 -23.74
C ASP A 104 -9.60 13.86 -22.29
N ASP A 105 -10.71 13.13 -22.15
CA ASP A 105 -11.35 12.78 -20.88
C ASP A 105 -10.95 11.36 -20.41
N ILE A 106 -9.88 10.77 -20.94
CA ILE A 106 -9.44 9.42 -20.59
C ILE A 106 -8.03 9.48 -20.00
N TRP A 107 -7.91 8.96 -18.78
CA TRP A 107 -6.62 8.70 -18.16
C TRP A 107 -6.25 7.21 -18.28
N THR A 108 -5.20 6.91 -19.03
CA THR A 108 -4.64 5.56 -19.17
C THR A 108 -3.54 5.33 -18.14
N ILE A 109 -3.80 4.50 -17.13
CA ILE A 109 -2.84 4.16 -16.09
C ILE A 109 -1.97 2.98 -16.55
N PRO A 110 -0.63 3.14 -16.60
CA PRO A 110 0.26 2.04 -16.95
C PRO A 110 0.18 0.87 -15.97
N ALA A 111 0.26 -0.36 -16.49
CA ALA A 111 0.26 -1.59 -15.71
C ALA A 111 1.30 -1.62 -14.58
N GLU A 112 2.47 -1.02 -14.80
CA GLU A 112 3.56 -0.89 -13.82
C GLU A 112 3.16 -0.12 -12.55
N ASN A 113 2.21 0.81 -12.66
CA ASN A 113 1.74 1.63 -11.56
C ASN A 113 0.55 1.00 -10.82
N LEU A 114 -0.05 -0.04 -11.41
CA LEU A 114 -1.15 -0.80 -10.83
C LEU A 114 -0.65 -1.87 -9.86
N LYS A 115 -1.52 -2.26 -8.94
CA LYS A 115 -1.24 -3.34 -8.01
C LYS A 115 -1.69 -4.67 -8.62
N GLY A 116 -0.75 -5.59 -8.80
CA GLY A 116 -1.03 -6.97 -9.20
C GLY A 116 0.27 -7.73 -9.50
N LYS A 117 0.17 -8.81 -10.28
CA LYS A 117 1.33 -9.59 -10.72
C LYS A 117 1.97 -8.92 -11.94
N ARG A 118 3.29 -8.77 -11.92
CA ARG A 118 4.05 -8.32 -13.11
C ARG A 118 3.73 -9.25 -14.29
N ASP A 119 3.64 -8.68 -15.48
CA ASP A 119 3.40 -9.36 -16.76
C ASP A 119 2.00 -9.99 -16.94
N ILE A 120 1.06 -9.73 -16.01
CA ILE A 120 -0.36 -10.15 -16.12
C ILE A 120 -1.30 -8.95 -16.19
N ILE A 121 -0.92 -7.84 -15.54
CA ILE A 121 -1.76 -6.64 -15.50
C ILE A 121 -1.58 -5.88 -16.81
N GLU A 122 -2.68 -5.40 -17.35
CA GLU A 122 -2.74 -4.51 -18.49
C GLU A 122 -3.00 -3.08 -18.03
N ASP A 123 -2.81 -2.13 -18.95
CA ASP A 123 -3.11 -0.73 -18.69
C ASP A 123 -4.61 -0.55 -18.36
N PHE A 124 -4.90 0.40 -17.47
CA PHE A 124 -6.25 0.63 -16.99
C PHE A 124 -6.75 2.02 -17.37
N CYS A 125 -7.81 2.07 -18.16
CA CYS A 125 -8.43 3.31 -18.61
C CYS A 125 -9.45 3.80 -17.58
N VAL A 126 -9.31 5.06 -17.17
CA VAL A 126 -10.18 5.74 -16.21
C VAL A 126 -10.83 6.94 -16.91
N PRO A 127 -12.16 6.98 -17.06
CA PRO A 127 -12.83 8.17 -17.56
C PRO A 127 -12.75 9.28 -16.51
N LEU A 128 -12.35 10.45 -16.97
CA LEU A 128 -12.38 11.70 -16.23
C LEU A 128 -13.72 12.39 -16.50
N SER A 129 -14.26 13.04 -15.47
CA SER A 129 -15.48 13.84 -15.64
C SER A 129 -15.15 15.16 -16.31
N SER A 130 -15.82 15.46 -17.43
CA SER A 130 -15.85 16.76 -18.10
C SER A 130 -16.46 17.88 -17.26
#